data_AF-A0A1M5QXY8-F1
#
_entry.id   AF-A0A1M5QXY8-F1
#
_cell.length_a   1.000
_cell.length_b   1.000
_cell.length_c   1.000
_cell.angle_alpha   90.00
_cell.angle_beta   90.00
_cell.angle_gamma   90.00
#
_symmetry.space_group_name_H-M   'P 1'
#
loop_
_entity.id
_entity.type
_entity.pdbx_description
1 polymer ?
#
loop_
_entity_poly.entity_id
_entity_poly.type
_entity_poly.pdbx_seq_one_letter_code
_entity_poly.pdbx_strand_id
1 'polypeptide(L)'
;MAKKSFSGGLNSLLGEPMQAERAAEPKEPKSVKKEITKTSQIGTKEKETRATFIVNEDLLEKMKALAYWDRVLIKDIVNNAFEEHIARHEKKNGEIKVMPKK
;
A
#
# COMPACT_ATOMS: atom_id res chain seq x y z
N MET A 1 37.40 11.33 -2.41
CA MET A 1 36.30 11.24 -3.39
C MET A 1 35.39 12.44 -3.20
N ALA A 2 35.47 13.44 -4.08
CA ALA A 2 34.70 14.68 -3.97
C ALA A 2 33.23 14.43 -4.33
N LYS A 3 32.31 14.76 -3.44
CA LYS A 3 30.86 14.75 -3.70
C LYS A 3 30.55 15.95 -4.60
N LYS A 4 30.35 15.73 -5.90
CA LYS A 4 29.84 16.74 -6.82
C LYS A 4 28.32 16.85 -6.64
N SER A 5 27.84 17.99 -6.15
CA SER A 5 26.41 18.31 -6.07
C SER A 5 25.94 18.92 -7.39
N PHE A 6 24.89 18.34 -7.96
CA PHE A 6 24.22 18.79 -9.19
C PHE A 6 23.13 19.85 -8.89
N SER A 7 23.42 20.85 -8.05
CA SER A 7 22.42 21.87 -7.70
C SER A 7 22.23 22.96 -8.75
N GLY A 8 23.10 23.05 -9.77
CA GLY A 8 23.09 24.17 -10.73
C GLY A 8 22.20 23.99 -11.96
N GLY A 9 21.86 22.76 -12.35
CA GLY A 9 21.21 22.49 -13.64
C GLY A 9 19.68 22.69 -13.66
N LEU A 10 19.01 22.37 -12.55
CA LEU A 10 17.55 22.42 -12.47
C LEU A 10 17.02 23.85 -12.26
N ASN A 11 17.71 24.67 -11.45
CA ASN A 11 17.27 26.05 -11.18
C ASN A 11 17.28 26.93 -12.44
N SER A 12 18.19 26.68 -13.38
CA SER A 12 18.28 27.44 -14.63
C SER A 12 17.15 27.09 -15.62
N LEU A 13 16.62 25.87 -15.56
CA LEU A 13 15.53 25.38 -16.43
C LEU A 13 14.14 25.79 -15.93
N LEU A 14 14.00 25.97 -14.61
CA LEU A 14 12.73 26.31 -13.97
C LEU A 14 12.46 27.81 -13.82
N GLY A 15 13.45 28.67 -14.12
CA GLY A 15 13.35 30.13 -13.96
C GLY A 15 13.31 30.52 -12.48
N GLU A 16 14.25 31.34 -12.02
CA GLU A 16 14.30 31.78 -10.62
C GLU A 16 13.05 32.62 -10.25
N PRO A 17 12.28 32.27 -9.21
CA PRO A 17 11.45 33.26 -8.53
C PRO A 17 12.32 34.02 -7.53
N MET A 18 12.30 35.34 -7.65
CA MET A 18 12.90 36.30 -6.72
C MET A 18 12.53 35.99 -5.26
N GLN A 19 13.51 36.06 -4.37
CA GLN A 19 13.41 35.67 -2.97
C GLN A 19 12.39 36.47 -2.15
N ALA A 20 11.69 35.71 -1.30
CA ALA A 20 11.29 36.03 0.07
C ALA A 20 9.99 36.83 0.31
N GLU A 21 8.89 36.09 0.42
CA GLU A 21 8.15 36.05 1.69
C GLU A 21 8.15 34.61 2.20
N ARG A 22 8.46 34.41 3.49
CA ARG A 22 8.48 33.11 4.16
C ARG A 22 7.04 32.58 4.26
N ALA A 23 6.51 32.05 3.17
CA ALA A 23 5.33 31.20 3.20
C ALA A 23 5.72 29.95 3.99
N ALA A 24 5.04 29.73 5.11
CA ALA A 24 5.18 28.54 5.93
C ALA A 24 5.22 27.29 5.02
N GLU A 25 6.27 26.49 5.15
CA GLU A 25 6.32 25.18 4.52
C GLU A 25 4.98 24.47 4.80
N PRO A 26 4.30 23.93 3.78
CA PRO A 26 3.16 23.06 4.02
C PRO A 26 3.67 21.97 4.95
N LYS A 27 3.25 22.01 6.22
CA LYS A 27 3.57 20.96 7.18
C LYS A 27 3.03 19.69 6.56
N GLU A 28 3.91 18.86 6.00
CA GLU A 28 3.54 17.54 5.54
C GLU A 28 2.68 16.93 6.64
N PRO A 29 1.48 16.41 6.31
CA PRO A 29 0.61 15.84 7.33
C PRO A 29 1.44 14.81 8.06
N LYS A 30 1.72 15.08 9.35
CA LYS A 30 2.53 14.20 10.20
C LYS A 30 1.88 12.84 10.14
N SER A 31 2.44 11.95 9.34
CA SER A 31 1.89 10.62 9.14
C SER A 31 1.83 9.98 10.52
N VAL A 32 0.63 9.58 10.95
CA VAL A 32 0.44 8.81 12.17
C VAL A 32 1.45 7.66 12.11
N LYS A 33 2.42 7.66 13.03
CA LYS A 33 3.49 6.67 13.05
C LYS A 33 2.87 5.34 13.46
N LYS A 34 2.48 4.53 12.48
CA LYS A 34 2.04 3.15 12.69
C LYS A 34 3.11 2.40 13.49
N GLU A 35 2.72 1.70 14.55
CA GLU A 35 3.59 0.73 15.20
C GLU A 35 3.85 -0.43 14.23
N ILE A 36 5.04 -0.42 13.63
CA ILE A 36 5.50 -1.47 12.73
C ILE A 36 6.09 -2.58 13.62
N THR A 37 5.34 -3.65 13.80
CA THR A 37 5.80 -4.82 14.58
C THR A 37 6.54 -5.84 13.72
N LYS A 38 6.26 -5.85 12.41
CA LYS A 38 6.81 -6.82 11.45
C LYS A 38 7.24 -6.13 10.16
N THR A 39 8.26 -6.68 9.51
CA THR A 39 8.75 -6.20 8.21
C THR A 39 7.67 -6.20 7.12
N SER A 40 6.74 -7.15 7.17
CA SER A 40 5.59 -7.25 6.24
C SER A 40 4.61 -6.07 6.32
N GLN A 41 4.69 -5.25 7.38
CA GLN A 41 3.84 -4.08 7.59
C GLN A 41 4.50 -2.77 7.12
N ILE A 42 5.78 -2.79 6.76
CA ILE A 42 6.49 -1.59 6.29
C ILE A 42 5.84 -1.08 4.99
N GLY A 43 5.45 0.21 5.00
CA GLY A 43 4.81 0.87 3.87
C GLY A 43 3.40 0.37 3.52
N THR A 44 2.70 -0.26 4.47
CA THR A 44 1.28 -0.68 4.32
C THR A 44 0.36 0.21 5.14
N LYS A 45 -0.92 0.34 4.77
CA LYS A 45 -1.90 1.09 5.58
C LYS A 45 -2.17 0.39 6.92
N GLU A 46 -2.86 1.04 7.83
CA GLU A 46 -3.28 0.40 9.08
C GLU A 46 -4.07 -0.89 8.81
N LYS A 47 -3.88 -1.90 9.65
CA LYS A 47 -4.49 -3.25 9.53
C LYS A 47 -4.16 -4.03 8.25
N GLU A 48 -3.30 -3.50 7.39
CA GLU A 48 -2.76 -4.24 6.25
C GLU A 48 -1.44 -4.94 6.59
N THR A 49 -1.22 -6.09 5.95
CA THR A 49 0.06 -6.81 5.92
C THR A 49 0.26 -7.42 4.53
N ARG A 50 1.51 -7.62 4.12
CA ARG A 50 1.83 -8.38 2.92
C ARG A 50 1.86 -9.87 3.23
N ALA A 51 1.34 -10.67 2.31
CA ALA A 51 1.41 -12.13 2.32
C ALA A 51 1.64 -12.63 0.89
N THR A 52 2.36 -13.75 0.75
CA THR A 52 2.64 -14.38 -0.55
C THR A 52 1.84 -15.67 -0.63
N PHE A 53 1.10 -15.84 -1.72
CA PHE A 53 0.29 -17.03 -1.98
C PHE A 53 0.67 -17.63 -3.34
N ILE A 54 0.56 -18.94 -3.47
CA ILE A 54 0.62 -19.64 -4.76
C ILE A 54 -0.81 -19.76 -5.27
N VAL A 55 -1.07 -19.31 -6.50
CA VAL A 55 -2.40 -19.27 -7.12
C VAL A 55 -2.36 -19.87 -8.53
N ASN A 56 -3.52 -20.25 -9.05
CA ASN A 56 -3.66 -20.69 -10.44
C ASN A 56 -3.44 -19.52 -11.42
N GLU A 57 -2.68 -19.75 -12.49
CA GLU A 57 -2.26 -18.72 -13.46
C GLU A 57 -3.45 -18.09 -14.20
N ASP A 58 -4.39 -18.89 -14.68
CA ASP A 58 -5.56 -18.41 -15.43
C ASP A 58 -6.45 -17.50 -14.56
N LEU A 59 -6.58 -17.84 -13.27
CA LEU A 59 -7.32 -17.00 -12.32
C LEU A 59 -6.63 -15.67 -12.08
N LEU A 60 -5.29 -15.68 -11.96
CA LEU A 60 -4.52 -14.44 -11.79
C LEU A 60 -4.68 -13.53 -13.01
N GLU A 61 -4.65 -14.09 -14.23
CA GLU A 61 -4.78 -13.30 -15.45
C GLU A 61 -6.18 -12.67 -15.59
N LYS A 62 -7.24 -13.43 -15.29
CA LYS A 62 -8.61 -12.89 -15.22
C LYS A 62 -8.74 -11.80 -14.15
N MET A 63 -8.10 -11.97 -13.01
CA MET A 63 -8.14 -10.99 -11.91
C MET A 63 -7.44 -9.67 -12.31
N LYS A 64 -6.32 -9.74 -13.04
CA LYS A 64 -5.68 -8.54 -13.60
C LYS A 64 -6.59 -7.83 -14.61
N ALA A 65 -7.26 -8.60 -15.47
CA ALA A 65 -8.20 -8.04 -16.44
C ALA A 65 -9.37 -7.32 -15.74
N LEU A 66 -9.98 -7.96 -14.75
CA LEU A 66 -11.04 -7.36 -13.92
C LEU A 66 -10.56 -6.06 -13.26
N ALA A 67 -9.40 -6.10 -12.59
CA ALA A 67 -8.83 -4.92 -11.95
C ALA A 67 -8.59 -3.76 -12.93
N TYR A 68 -8.15 -4.07 -14.15
CA TYR A 68 -7.90 -3.09 -15.19
C TYR A 68 -9.20 -2.42 -15.68
N TRP A 69 -10.20 -3.23 -16.03
CA TRP A 69 -11.47 -2.74 -16.60
C TRP A 69 -12.34 -2.04 -15.56
N ASP A 70 -12.41 -2.59 -14.35
CA ASP A 70 -13.26 -2.07 -13.27
C ASP A 70 -12.58 -0.96 -12.46
N ARG A 71 -11.31 -0.64 -12.78
CA ARG A 71 -10.48 0.37 -12.10
C ARG A 71 -10.36 0.14 -10.59
N VAL A 72 -10.29 -1.13 -10.18
CA VAL A 72 -10.13 -1.54 -8.78
C VAL A 72 -8.76 -2.15 -8.53
N LEU A 73 -8.31 -2.16 -7.28
CA LEU A 73 -7.05 -2.80 -6.93
C LEU A 73 -7.25 -4.30 -6.72
N ILE A 74 -6.29 -5.10 -7.20
CA ILE A 74 -6.29 -6.56 -6.99
C ILE A 74 -6.39 -6.91 -5.51
N LYS A 75 -5.73 -6.15 -4.63
CA LYS A 75 -5.80 -6.40 -3.18
C LYS A 75 -7.21 -6.25 -2.61
N ASP A 76 -8.04 -5.38 -3.19
CA ASP A 76 -9.41 -5.14 -2.72
C ASP A 76 -10.31 -6.29 -3.21
N ILE A 77 -10.11 -6.75 -4.45
CA ILE A 77 -10.75 -7.98 -4.97
C ILE A 77 -10.43 -9.18 -4.07
N VAL A 78 -9.15 -9.36 -3.71
CA VAL A 78 -8.70 -10.47 -2.87
C VAL A 78 -9.27 -10.36 -1.45
N ASN A 79 -9.25 -9.17 -0.84
CA ASN A 79 -9.84 -8.96 0.48
C ASN A 79 -11.34 -9.30 0.49
N ASN A 80 -12.11 -8.81 -0.49
CA ASN A 80 -13.52 -9.12 -0.60
C ASN A 80 -13.75 -10.64 -0.76
N ALA A 81 -12.94 -11.31 -1.59
CA ALA A 81 -13.03 -12.75 -1.77
C ALA A 81 -12.75 -13.52 -0.47
N PHE A 82 -11.80 -13.05 0.36
CA PHE A 82 -11.54 -13.63 1.68
C PHE A 82 -12.70 -13.39 2.65
N GLU A 83 -13.21 -12.17 2.74
CA GLU A 83 -14.36 -11.83 3.59
C GLU A 83 -15.58 -12.68 3.25
N GLU A 84 -15.91 -12.78 1.97
CA GLU A 84 -17.01 -13.63 1.51
C GLU A 84 -16.78 -15.11 1.80
N HIS A 85 -15.55 -15.61 1.62
CA HIS A 85 -15.23 -17.01 1.91
C HIS A 85 -15.38 -17.31 3.40
N ILE A 86 -14.86 -16.43 4.26
CA ILE A 86 -14.97 -16.54 5.72
C ILE A 86 -16.43 -16.48 6.15
N ALA A 87 -17.19 -15.49 5.68
CA ALA A 87 -18.61 -15.34 6.01
C ALA A 87 -19.44 -16.57 5.60
N ARG A 88 -19.18 -17.14 4.42
CA ARG A 88 -19.82 -18.40 3.97
C ARG A 88 -19.46 -19.57 4.87
N HIS A 89 -18.21 -19.67 5.30
CA HIS A 89 -17.76 -20.72 6.21
C HIS A 89 -18.43 -20.58 7.58
N GLU A 90 -18.42 -19.38 8.17
CA GLU A 90 -19.00 -19.11 9.49
C GLU A 90 -20.51 -19.38 9.52
N LYS A 91 -21.23 -18.99 8.46
CA LYS A 91 -22.65 -19.30 8.32
C LYS A 91 -22.96 -20.80 8.35
N LYS A 92 -22.04 -21.63 7.84
CA LYS A 92 -22.23 -23.08 7.73
C LYS A 92 -21.74 -23.84 8.97
N ASN A 93 -20.61 -23.41 9.53
CA ASN A 93 -19.84 -24.19 10.51
C ASN A 93 -19.74 -23.51 11.89
N GLY A 94 -20.27 -22.29 12.04
CA GLY A 94 -20.08 -21.45 13.23
C GLY A 94 -18.76 -20.68 13.21
N GLU A 95 -18.50 -19.96 14.29
CA GLU A 95 -17.33 -19.08 14.43
C GLU A 95 -15.99 -19.82 14.23
N ILE A 96 -15.05 -19.16 13.54
CA ILE A 96 -13.71 -19.71 13.32
C ILE A 96 -12.94 -19.70 14.65
N LYS A 97 -12.54 -20.90 15.10
CA LYS A 97 -11.72 -21.06 16.31
C LYS A 97 -10.31 -20.53 16.07
N VAL A 98 -9.79 -19.79 17.04
CA VAL A 98 -8.42 -19.26 17.00
C VAL A 98 -7.39 -20.40 16.97
N MET A 99 -6.36 -20.23 16.15
CA MET A 99 -5.25 -21.18 16.09
C MET A 99 -4.49 -21.16 17.43
N PRO A 100 -4.13 -22.33 18.01
CA PRO A 100 -3.33 -22.37 19.21
C PRO A 100 -1.98 -21.68 18.97
N LYS A 101 -1.57 -20.84 19.93
CA LYS A 101 -0.25 -20.20 19.88
C LYS A 101 0.81 -21.27 20.13
N LYS A 102 1.75 -21.40 19.21
CA LYS A 102 2.99 -22.16 19.42
C LYS A 102 3.97 -21.37 20.27
#